data_AF-A0A5C6RY76-F1
#
_entry.id   AF-A0A5C6RY76-F1
#
_cell.length_a   1.000
_cell.length_b   1.000
_cell.length_c   1.000
_cell.angle_alpha   90.00
_cell.angle_beta   90.00
_cell.angle_gamma   90.00
#
_symmetry.space_group_name_H-M   'P 1'
#
loop_
_entity.id
_entity.type
_entity.pdbx_description
1 polymer ?
#
loop_
_entity_poly.entity_id
_entity_poly.type
_entity_poly.pdbx_seq_one_letter_code
_entity_poly.pdbx_strand_id
1 'polypeptide(L)'
;MELQVYVSKKGTRVVAATGLHQALQLTDHHYATNVKRWITEVYAFRDDIRRPEKLRDFAPRKAVGPNLLKDYYLSLELARLITLNSKSKVKLKYAKWLLHQEQEEGGAAQWSNAQILKILELTKAMSMLSCQEAAEQQHLKVYEKRNGGQTANWWKYRAQVMGYSAAGLRKKLLAIGHSPAGQTQRQMLLQLDRHELIRTGMIDYFMAMGKPAPFAQAVGDLAKQFARELDVELQDDRQGMASLFAPQANDGIVREIRNYEPQRAAAAWSQAG
;
A
#
# COMPACT_ATOMS: atom_id res chain seq x y z
N MET A 1 -21.25 -15.70 -23.69
CA MET A 1 -21.09 -14.23 -23.78
C MET A 1 -19.77 -13.85 -23.13
N GLU A 2 -19.01 -12.93 -23.72
CA GLU A 2 -17.76 -12.46 -23.13
C GLU A 2 -18.07 -11.49 -21.98
N LEU A 3 -17.44 -11.72 -20.82
CA LEU A 3 -17.61 -10.88 -19.65
C LEU A 3 -16.85 -9.57 -19.89
N GLN A 4 -17.56 -8.45 -19.95
CA GLN A 4 -16.94 -7.14 -20.15
C GLN A 4 -16.39 -6.58 -18.85
N VAL A 5 -15.17 -6.03 -18.91
CA VAL A 5 -14.56 -5.26 -17.84
C VAL A 5 -14.74 -3.77 -18.13
N TYR A 6 -15.26 -3.04 -17.15
CA TYR A 6 -15.39 -1.59 -17.19
C TYR A 6 -14.31 -0.95 -16.33
N VAL A 7 -13.78 0.20 -16.75
CA VAL A 7 -12.82 0.98 -15.94
C VAL A 7 -13.53 2.21 -15.39
N SER A 8 -13.52 2.37 -14.07
CA SER A 8 -14.07 3.57 -13.42
C SER A 8 -13.19 4.79 -13.68
N LYS A 9 -13.73 6.00 -13.45
CA LYS A 9 -12.95 7.25 -13.52
C LYS A 9 -11.73 7.28 -12.59
N LYS A 10 -11.71 6.42 -11.55
CA LYS A 10 -10.59 6.30 -10.59
C LYS A 10 -9.61 5.18 -10.98
N GLY A 11 -9.75 4.59 -12.16
CA GLY A 11 -8.88 3.49 -12.64
C GLY A 11 -9.28 2.10 -12.15
N THR A 12 -10.20 1.98 -11.19
CA THR A 12 -10.68 0.67 -10.69
C THR A 12 -11.43 -0.07 -11.79
N ARG A 13 -11.02 -1.30 -12.12
CA ARG A 13 -11.74 -2.20 -13.03
C ARG A 13 -12.85 -2.93 -12.29
N VAL A 14 -13.99 -3.03 -12.94
CA VAL A 14 -15.21 -3.62 -12.39
C VAL A 14 -15.96 -4.39 -13.46
N VAL A 15 -16.77 -5.37 -13.05
CA VAL A 15 -17.68 -6.10 -13.95
C VAL A 15 -19.12 -5.82 -13.55
N ALA A 16 -20.04 -5.85 -14.52
CA ALA A 16 -21.47 -5.76 -14.23
C ALA A 16 -21.99 -7.09 -13.66
N ALA A 17 -22.83 -7.03 -12.63
CA ALA A 17 -23.44 -8.22 -12.02
C ALA A 17 -24.33 -8.96 -13.03
N THR A 18 -25.06 -8.24 -13.89
CA THR A 18 -25.76 -8.82 -15.06
C THR A 18 -24.81 -9.60 -15.97
N GLY A 19 -23.70 -8.99 -16.38
CA GLY A 19 -22.71 -9.63 -17.24
C GLY A 19 -22.09 -10.87 -16.59
N LEU A 20 -21.79 -10.81 -15.30
CA LEU A 20 -21.25 -11.95 -14.55
C LEU A 20 -22.27 -13.09 -14.43
N HIS A 21 -23.53 -12.78 -14.13
CA HIS A 21 -24.59 -13.78 -14.01
C HIS A 21 -24.82 -14.52 -15.34
N GLN A 22 -24.88 -13.78 -16.46
CA GLN A 22 -25.00 -14.34 -17.80
C GLN A 22 -23.75 -15.15 -18.20
N ALA A 23 -22.56 -14.66 -17.90
CA ALA A 23 -21.31 -15.37 -18.15
C ALA A 23 -21.25 -16.71 -17.41
N LEU A 24 -21.76 -16.75 -16.18
CA LEU A 24 -21.87 -17.97 -15.38
C LEU A 24 -23.04 -18.88 -15.80
N GLN A 25 -23.83 -18.52 -16.82
CA GLN A 25 -24.95 -19.31 -17.31
C GLN A 25 -25.94 -19.69 -16.19
N LEU A 26 -26.18 -18.76 -15.27
CA LEU A 26 -27.13 -18.95 -14.17
C LEU A 26 -28.55 -18.66 -14.67
N THR A 27 -29.57 -19.24 -14.03
CA THR A 27 -30.96 -19.04 -14.43
C THR A 27 -31.40 -17.58 -14.26
N ASP A 28 -31.93 -16.98 -15.33
CA ASP A 28 -32.34 -15.56 -15.37
C ASP A 28 -33.41 -15.21 -14.33
N HIS A 29 -34.39 -16.11 -14.12
CA HIS A 29 -35.43 -15.94 -13.09
C HIS A 29 -34.87 -15.83 -11.67
N HIS A 30 -33.63 -16.28 -11.43
CA HIS A 30 -32.96 -16.20 -10.13
C HIS A 30 -31.98 -15.04 -10.02
N TYR A 31 -31.91 -14.14 -11.01
CA TYR A 31 -30.99 -13.02 -11.00
C TYR A 31 -31.10 -12.18 -9.72
N ALA A 32 -32.30 -11.72 -9.36
CA ALA A 32 -32.51 -10.86 -8.19
C ALA A 32 -32.09 -11.56 -6.88
N THR A 33 -32.41 -12.84 -6.74
CA THR A 33 -32.05 -13.66 -5.57
C THR A 33 -30.54 -13.90 -5.50
N ASN A 34 -29.91 -14.22 -6.62
CA ASN A 34 -28.47 -14.45 -6.71
C ASN A 34 -27.69 -13.18 -6.37
N VAL A 35 -28.07 -12.04 -6.95
CA VAL A 35 -27.39 -10.76 -6.69
C VAL A 35 -27.58 -10.32 -5.24
N LYS A 36 -28.78 -10.46 -4.67
CA LYS A 36 -29.02 -10.17 -3.25
C LYS A 36 -28.13 -11.04 -2.36
N ARG A 37 -27.98 -12.32 -2.68
CA ARG A 37 -27.08 -13.23 -1.98
C ARG A 37 -25.62 -12.78 -2.13
N TRP A 38 -25.18 -12.44 -3.34
CA TRP A 38 -23.81 -12.04 -3.61
C TRP A 38 -23.34 -10.83 -2.81
N ILE A 39 -24.23 -9.89 -2.49
CA ILE A 39 -23.90 -8.70 -1.70
C ILE A 39 -24.12 -8.88 -0.19
N THR A 40 -24.64 -10.02 0.27
CA THR A 40 -24.94 -10.29 1.69
C THR A 40 -24.19 -11.49 2.26
N GLU A 41 -23.65 -12.36 1.42
CA GLU A 41 -22.87 -13.53 1.81
C GLU A 41 -21.47 -13.13 2.30
N VAL A 42 -20.81 -14.06 3.00
CA VAL A 42 -19.46 -13.86 3.54
C VAL A 42 -18.44 -14.45 2.56
N TYR A 43 -17.40 -13.68 2.27
CA TYR A 43 -16.30 -14.11 1.40
C TYR A 43 -14.95 -13.92 2.09
N ALA A 44 -13.97 -14.73 1.69
CA ALA A 44 -12.58 -14.58 2.10
C ALA A 44 -11.88 -13.61 1.14
N PHE A 45 -11.95 -12.31 1.45
CA PHE A 45 -11.19 -11.29 0.74
C PHE A 45 -9.71 -11.36 1.15
N ARG A 46 -8.83 -10.71 0.38
CA ARG A 46 -7.38 -10.63 0.68
C ARG A 46 -7.10 -9.99 2.03
N ASP A 47 -7.95 -9.08 2.48
CA ASP A 47 -7.78 -8.34 3.73
C ASP A 47 -8.42 -9.04 4.95
N ASP A 48 -9.60 -9.62 4.81
CA ASP A 48 -10.33 -10.28 5.90
C ASP A 48 -11.47 -11.18 5.38
N ILE A 49 -12.05 -12.01 6.26
CA ILE A 49 -13.27 -12.78 6.02
C ILE A 49 -14.47 -11.93 6.42
N ARG A 50 -15.11 -11.27 5.44
CA ARG A 50 -16.20 -10.30 5.68
C ARG A 50 -17.28 -10.33 4.60
N ARG A 51 -18.34 -9.57 4.83
CA ARG A 51 -19.36 -9.29 3.81
C ARG A 51 -18.88 -8.19 2.85
N PRO A 52 -19.34 -8.18 1.59
CA PRO A 52 -19.01 -7.11 0.64
C PRO A 52 -19.48 -5.74 1.14
N GLU A 53 -18.65 -4.73 0.96
CA GLU A 53 -18.89 -3.35 1.35
C GLU A 53 -19.27 -2.47 0.16
N LYS A 54 -20.27 -1.62 0.34
CA LYS A 54 -20.72 -0.68 -0.68
C LYS A 54 -19.64 0.36 -0.95
N LEU A 55 -19.43 0.72 -2.23
CA LEU A 55 -18.37 1.60 -2.75
C LEU A 55 -16.94 1.08 -2.62
N ARG A 56 -16.76 -0.11 -2.06
CA ARG A 56 -15.48 -0.80 -1.99
C ARG A 56 -15.47 -2.01 -2.91
N ASP A 57 -16.38 -2.95 -2.65
CA ASP A 57 -16.47 -4.21 -3.39
C ASP A 57 -17.60 -4.18 -4.42
N PHE A 58 -18.64 -3.37 -4.19
CA PHE A 58 -19.73 -3.19 -5.14
C PHE A 58 -20.33 -1.78 -5.14
N ALA A 59 -20.91 -1.37 -6.26
CA ALA A 59 -21.62 -0.10 -6.38
C ALA A 59 -22.89 -0.25 -7.22
N PRO A 60 -23.99 0.46 -6.89
CA PRO A 60 -25.19 0.41 -7.71
C PRO A 60 -24.93 1.00 -9.09
N ARG A 61 -25.37 0.30 -10.14
CA ARG A 61 -25.36 0.79 -11.51
C ARG A 61 -26.66 1.54 -11.77
N LYS A 62 -26.58 2.75 -12.35
CA LYS A 62 -27.79 3.45 -12.81
C LYS A 62 -28.45 2.58 -13.89
N ALA A 63 -29.72 2.23 -13.70
CA ALA A 63 -30.46 1.42 -14.65
C ALA A 63 -30.50 2.13 -16.00
N VAL A 64 -30.06 1.45 -17.06
CA VAL A 64 -30.20 1.89 -18.44
C VAL A 64 -31.17 0.90 -19.10
N GLY A 65 -32.43 1.32 -19.26
CA GLY A 65 -33.44 0.55 -19.99
C GLY A 65 -34.71 0.22 -19.19
N PRO A 66 -35.74 -0.33 -19.86
CA PRO A 66 -37.10 -0.51 -19.33
C PRO A 66 -37.25 -1.64 -18.30
N ASN A 67 -36.21 -2.44 -18.06
CA ASN A 67 -36.23 -3.50 -17.06
C ASN A 67 -35.68 -3.01 -15.71
N LEU A 68 -36.60 -2.81 -14.75
CA LEU A 68 -36.44 -2.30 -13.38
C LEU A 68 -35.59 -3.17 -12.43
N LEU A 69 -34.69 -4.03 -12.94
CA LEU A 69 -33.85 -4.87 -12.09
C LEU A 69 -32.64 -4.08 -11.58
N LYS A 70 -32.39 -4.15 -10.26
CA LYS A 70 -31.23 -3.51 -9.62
C LYS A 70 -29.95 -4.22 -10.07
N ASP A 71 -29.12 -3.52 -10.84
CA ASP A 71 -27.80 -4.00 -11.28
C ASP A 71 -26.68 -3.32 -10.48
N TYR A 72 -25.53 -3.97 -10.42
CA TYR A 72 -24.38 -3.53 -9.63
C TYR A 72 -23.09 -3.68 -10.43
N TYR A 73 -22.15 -2.77 -10.21
CA TYR A 73 -20.75 -3.01 -10.52
C TYR A 73 -20.10 -3.75 -9.36
N LEU A 74 -19.32 -4.78 -9.68
CA LEU A 74 -18.60 -5.62 -8.73
C LEU A 74 -17.09 -5.46 -8.99
N SER A 75 -16.28 -5.38 -7.92
CA SER A 75 -14.83 -5.46 -8.04
C SER A 75 -14.42 -6.81 -8.65
N LEU A 76 -13.25 -6.86 -9.31
CA LEU A 76 -12.74 -8.11 -9.88
C LEU A 76 -12.55 -9.19 -8.81
N GLU A 77 -12.08 -8.80 -7.62
CA GLU A 77 -11.93 -9.69 -6.48
C GLU A 77 -13.28 -10.29 -6.04
N LEU A 78 -14.30 -9.45 -5.84
CA LEU A 78 -15.64 -9.92 -5.46
C LEU A 78 -16.24 -10.82 -6.56
N ALA A 79 -16.10 -10.44 -7.82
CA ALA A 79 -16.58 -11.24 -8.94
C ALA A 79 -15.91 -12.62 -9.01
N ARG A 80 -14.61 -12.70 -8.70
CA ARG A 80 -13.87 -13.97 -8.64
C ARG A 80 -14.38 -14.84 -7.49
N LEU A 81 -14.59 -14.26 -6.31
CA LEU A 81 -15.09 -14.97 -5.13
C LEU A 81 -16.53 -15.49 -5.37
N ILE A 82 -17.39 -14.68 -5.96
CA ILE A 82 -18.73 -15.09 -6.41
C ILE A 82 -18.65 -16.25 -7.40
N THR A 83 -17.75 -16.16 -8.39
CA THR A 83 -17.58 -17.18 -9.41
C THR A 83 -17.19 -18.52 -8.80
N LEU A 84 -16.22 -18.52 -7.87
CA LEU A 84 -15.76 -19.73 -7.18
C LEU A 84 -16.87 -20.40 -6.36
N ASN A 85 -17.68 -19.58 -5.66
CA ASN A 85 -18.83 -20.04 -4.87
C ASN A 85 -20.07 -20.40 -5.70
N SER A 86 -20.07 -20.14 -7.01
CA SER A 86 -21.20 -20.48 -7.87
C SER A 86 -21.30 -21.98 -8.17
N LYS A 87 -22.50 -22.43 -8.52
CA LYS A 87 -22.79 -23.78 -9.02
C LYS A 87 -22.62 -23.92 -10.54
N SER A 88 -21.99 -22.94 -11.19
CA SER A 88 -21.84 -22.94 -12.65
C SER A 88 -20.81 -23.98 -13.13
N LYS A 89 -21.09 -24.64 -14.26
CA LYS A 89 -20.14 -25.56 -14.93
C LYS A 89 -18.95 -24.82 -15.54
N VAL A 90 -19.13 -23.55 -15.91
CA VAL A 90 -18.09 -22.72 -16.55
C VAL A 90 -17.29 -21.88 -15.54
N LYS A 91 -17.52 -22.06 -14.23
CA LYS A 91 -16.91 -21.22 -13.19
C LYS A 91 -15.39 -21.21 -13.21
N LEU A 92 -14.74 -22.34 -13.52
CA LEU A 92 -13.27 -22.41 -13.54
C LEU A 92 -12.67 -21.51 -14.63
N LYS A 93 -13.31 -21.46 -15.81
CA LYS A 93 -12.89 -20.61 -16.93
C LYS A 93 -12.91 -19.14 -16.53
N TYR A 94 -14.05 -18.68 -16.00
CA TYR A 94 -14.22 -17.28 -15.61
C TYR A 94 -13.43 -16.93 -14.34
N ALA A 95 -13.25 -17.84 -13.38
CA ALA A 95 -12.40 -17.60 -12.21
C ALA A 95 -10.93 -17.39 -12.60
N LYS A 96 -10.39 -18.20 -13.52
CA LYS A 96 -9.02 -18.04 -14.04
C LYS A 96 -8.87 -16.73 -14.82
N TRP A 97 -9.86 -16.40 -15.66
CA TRP A 97 -9.85 -15.16 -16.43
C TRP A 97 -9.95 -13.93 -15.52
N LEU A 98 -10.85 -13.93 -14.52
CA LEU A 98 -10.95 -12.85 -13.54
C LEU A 98 -9.68 -12.72 -12.70
N LEU A 99 -9.04 -13.84 -12.34
CA LEU A 99 -7.75 -13.82 -11.66
C LEU A 99 -6.65 -13.18 -12.52
N HIS A 100 -6.58 -13.50 -13.82
CA HIS A 100 -5.64 -12.86 -14.73
C HIS A 100 -5.89 -11.36 -14.84
N GLN A 101 -7.15 -10.94 -14.96
CA GLN A 101 -7.52 -9.52 -14.99
C GLN A 101 -7.21 -8.82 -13.66
N GLU A 102 -7.40 -9.49 -12.52
CA GLU A 102 -7.01 -9.01 -11.19
C GLU A 102 -5.49 -8.97 -11.01
N GLN A 103 -4.73 -9.83 -11.69
CA GLN A 103 -3.27 -9.80 -11.77
C GLN A 103 -2.74 -8.80 -12.81
N GLU A 104 -3.57 -8.29 -13.72
CA GLU A 104 -3.22 -7.13 -14.52
C GLU A 104 -3.53 -5.82 -13.77
N GLU A 105 -4.52 -5.83 -12.88
CA GLU A 105 -4.76 -4.73 -11.92
C GLU A 105 -3.76 -4.74 -10.75
N GLY A 106 -3.42 -5.93 -10.26
CA GLY A 106 -2.61 -6.18 -9.07
C GLY A 106 -1.27 -6.85 -9.37
N GLY A 107 -0.92 -6.97 -10.65
CA GLY A 107 0.41 -7.34 -11.09
C GLY A 107 1.33 -6.29 -10.54
N ALA A 108 2.29 -6.74 -9.73
CA ALA A 108 3.32 -5.94 -9.07
C ALA A 108 3.47 -4.64 -9.83
N ALA A 109 2.88 -3.54 -9.30
CA ALA A 109 2.74 -2.28 -10.01
C ALA A 109 4.05 -2.06 -10.75
N GLN A 110 4.03 -2.24 -12.07
CA GLN A 110 5.27 -2.23 -12.84
C GLN A 110 5.70 -0.78 -12.74
N TRP A 111 6.61 -0.51 -11.80
CA TRP A 111 6.89 0.86 -11.40
C TRP A 111 7.37 1.56 -12.66
N SER A 112 6.74 2.68 -12.98
CA SER A 112 7.20 3.46 -14.11
C SER A 112 8.67 3.85 -13.87
N ASN A 113 9.44 4.07 -14.92
CA ASN A 113 10.81 4.55 -14.77
C ASN A 113 10.86 5.84 -13.92
N ALA A 114 9.85 6.71 -14.05
CA ALA A 114 9.72 7.91 -13.24
C ALA A 114 9.49 7.63 -11.75
N GLN A 115 8.69 6.62 -11.40
CA GLN A 115 8.48 6.20 -10.02
C GLN A 115 9.77 5.61 -9.41
N ILE A 116 10.49 4.78 -10.16
CA ILE A 116 11.76 4.20 -9.71
C ILE A 116 12.80 5.30 -9.46
N LEU A 117 12.93 6.24 -10.40
CA LEU A 117 13.82 7.39 -10.24
C LEU A 117 13.42 8.28 -9.06
N LYS A 118 12.12 8.47 -8.81
CA LYS A 118 11.65 9.20 -7.62
C LYS A 118 12.02 8.45 -6.33
N ILE A 119 11.90 7.12 -6.27
CA ILE A 119 12.34 6.32 -5.12
C ILE A 119 13.85 6.48 -4.91
N LEU A 120 14.64 6.48 -5.98
CA LEU A 120 16.09 6.69 -5.90
C LEU A 120 16.43 8.05 -5.29
N GLU A 121 15.77 9.11 -5.75
CA GLU A 121 15.98 10.47 -5.21
C GLU A 121 15.49 10.62 -3.77
N LEU A 122 14.36 9.99 -3.42
CA LEU A 122 13.88 9.91 -2.04
C LEU A 122 14.87 9.14 -1.15
N THR A 123 15.51 8.08 -1.66
CA THR A 123 16.53 7.31 -0.94
C THR A 123 17.71 8.21 -0.55
N LYS A 124 18.19 9.05 -1.49
CA LYS A 124 19.23 10.06 -1.21
C LYS A 124 18.75 11.07 -0.18
N ALA A 125 17.52 11.57 -0.30
CA ALA A 125 16.97 12.53 0.66
C ALA A 125 16.81 11.93 2.08
N MET A 126 16.48 10.65 2.17
CA MET A 126 16.36 9.91 3.43
C MET A 126 17.71 9.56 4.07
N SER A 127 18.83 9.91 3.45
CA SER A 127 20.14 9.89 4.12
C SER A 127 20.24 10.92 5.26
N MET A 128 19.48 12.01 5.16
CA MET A 128 19.42 13.08 6.15
C MET A 128 18.49 12.72 7.31
N LEU A 129 18.98 12.84 8.55
CA LEU A 129 18.20 12.57 9.75
C LEU A 129 16.98 13.49 9.89
N SER A 130 17.07 14.75 9.45
CA SER A 130 15.93 15.68 9.50
C SER A 130 14.76 15.21 8.62
N CYS A 131 15.04 14.61 7.45
CA CYS A 131 14.02 14.04 6.56
C CYS A 131 13.34 12.83 7.21
N GLN A 132 14.13 11.96 7.85
CA GLN A 132 13.61 10.79 8.57
C GLN A 132 12.70 11.22 9.74
N GLU A 133 13.12 12.22 10.52
CA GLU A 133 12.32 12.75 11.64
C GLU A 133 11.02 13.41 11.17
N ALA A 134 11.08 14.18 10.08
CA ALA A 134 9.88 14.76 9.49
C ALA A 134 8.90 13.68 9.03
N ALA A 135 9.38 12.64 8.34
CA ALA A 135 8.55 11.52 7.89
C ALA A 135 7.92 10.77 9.08
N GLU A 136 8.68 10.48 10.13
CA GLU A 136 8.19 9.82 11.34
C GLU A 136 7.10 10.63 12.04
N GLN A 137 7.30 11.94 12.20
CA GLN A 137 6.31 12.83 12.81
C GLN A 137 5.01 12.87 12.01
N GLN A 138 5.08 12.85 10.69
CA GLN A 138 3.88 12.87 9.84
C GLN A 138 3.15 11.53 9.87
N HIS A 139 3.88 10.41 9.87
CA HIS A 139 3.27 9.10 10.05
C HIS A 139 2.57 8.99 11.42
N LEU A 140 3.20 9.52 12.49
CA LEU A 140 2.58 9.59 13.81
C LEU A 140 1.28 10.40 13.79
N LYS A 141 1.23 11.58 13.14
CA LYS A 141 0.00 12.38 13.01
C LYS A 141 -1.12 11.62 12.29
N VAL A 142 -0.79 10.87 11.23
CA VAL A 142 -1.75 10.04 10.51
C VAL A 142 -2.26 8.90 11.40
N TYR A 143 -1.38 8.28 12.17
CA TYR A 143 -1.73 7.25 13.15
C TYR A 143 -2.65 7.82 14.24
N GLU A 144 -2.29 8.94 14.85
CA GLU A 144 -3.06 9.62 15.89
C GLU A 144 -4.47 9.96 15.41
N LYS A 145 -4.60 10.53 14.20
CA LYS A 145 -5.89 10.84 13.59
C LYS A 145 -6.76 9.59 13.38
N ARG A 146 -6.16 8.45 13.01
CA ARG A 146 -6.87 7.17 12.83
C ARG A 146 -7.31 6.55 14.15
N ASN A 147 -6.60 6.83 15.24
CA ASN A 147 -6.84 6.26 16.56
C ASN A 147 -7.50 7.25 17.54
N GLY A 148 -8.28 8.21 17.01
CA GLY A 148 -9.06 9.14 17.83
C GLY A 148 -8.22 10.03 18.75
N GLY A 149 -7.02 10.43 18.33
CA GLY A 149 -6.12 11.27 19.14
C GLY A 149 -5.18 10.50 20.06
N GLN A 150 -5.21 9.16 20.05
CA GLN A 150 -4.37 8.35 20.94
C GLN A 150 -3.05 7.92 20.28
N THR A 151 -1.94 8.08 21.02
CA THR A 151 -0.59 7.72 20.56
C THR A 151 0.09 6.62 21.38
N ALA A 152 -0.56 6.12 22.44
CA ALA A 152 0.02 5.16 23.39
C ALA A 152 0.60 3.90 22.73
N ASN A 153 -0.07 3.39 21.68
CA ASN A 153 0.34 2.18 20.96
C ASN A 153 1.22 2.43 19.72
N TRP A 154 1.62 3.69 19.48
CA TRP A 154 2.40 4.09 18.30
C TRP A 154 3.65 3.22 18.10
N TRP A 155 4.49 3.11 19.12
CA TRP A 155 5.75 2.37 19.03
C TRP A 155 5.55 0.88 18.75
N LYS A 156 4.48 0.29 19.29
CA LYS A 156 4.12 -1.11 19.05
C LYS A 156 3.66 -1.31 17.60
N TYR A 157 2.78 -0.42 17.13
CA TYR A 157 2.31 -0.41 15.75
C TYR A 157 3.46 -0.20 14.75
N ARG A 158 4.30 0.82 14.97
CA ARG A 158 5.44 1.11 14.10
C ARG A 158 6.40 -0.08 14.03
N ALA A 159 6.72 -0.71 15.17
CA ALA A 159 7.54 -1.92 15.19
C ALA A 159 6.96 -3.07 14.34
N GLN A 160 5.64 -3.26 14.36
CA GLN A 160 4.96 -4.26 13.52
C GLN A 160 5.09 -3.94 12.03
N VAL A 161 4.96 -2.66 11.65
CA VAL A 161 5.14 -2.21 10.26
C VAL A 161 6.60 -2.33 9.82
N MET A 162 7.57 -2.03 10.68
CA MET A 162 8.98 -2.10 10.34
C MET A 162 9.52 -3.54 10.28
N GLY A 163 8.90 -4.47 11.00
CA GLY A 163 9.34 -5.88 11.07
C GLY A 163 10.45 -6.12 12.10
N TYR A 164 10.74 -5.14 12.96
CA TYR A 164 11.68 -5.29 14.08
C TYR A 164 11.18 -4.51 15.30
N SER A 165 11.66 -4.91 16.49
CA SER A 165 11.34 -4.24 17.75
C SER A 165 12.63 -3.85 18.49
N ALA A 166 12.55 -2.89 19.40
CA ALA A 166 13.69 -2.53 20.25
C ALA A 166 14.27 -3.76 20.98
N ALA A 167 13.41 -4.62 21.53
CA ALA A 167 13.84 -5.85 22.20
C ALA A 167 14.59 -6.79 21.23
N GLY A 168 14.12 -6.91 19.98
CA GLY A 168 14.81 -7.68 18.94
C GLY A 168 16.17 -7.08 18.57
N LEU A 169 16.28 -5.76 18.43
CA LEU A 169 17.55 -5.08 18.15
C LEU A 169 18.56 -5.28 19.28
N ARG A 170 18.12 -5.17 20.55
CA ARG A 170 18.98 -5.41 21.72
C ARG A 170 19.55 -6.84 21.72
N LYS A 171 18.74 -7.84 21.39
CA LYS A 171 19.19 -9.23 21.26
C LYS A 171 20.24 -9.40 20.17
N LYS A 172 20.04 -8.76 19.00
CA LYS A 172 20.99 -8.80 17.89
C LYS A 172 22.33 -8.13 18.25
N LEU A 173 22.31 -6.99 18.94
CA LEU A 173 23.54 -6.34 19.41
C LEU A 173 24.34 -7.20 20.39
N LEU A 174 23.64 -7.81 21.36
CA LEU A 174 24.28 -8.71 22.32
C LEU A 174 24.92 -9.91 21.61
N ALA A 175 24.27 -10.46 20.58
CA ALA A 175 24.80 -11.58 19.81
C ALA A 175 26.09 -11.24 19.05
N ILE A 176 26.31 -9.97 18.70
CA ILE A 176 27.56 -9.49 18.08
C ILE A 176 28.54 -8.88 19.12
N GLY A 177 28.34 -9.16 20.41
CA GLY A 177 29.24 -8.73 21.49
C GLY A 177 29.14 -7.26 21.90
N HIS A 178 28.11 -6.53 21.44
CA HIS A 178 27.93 -5.11 21.75
C HIS A 178 26.90 -4.90 22.86
N SER A 179 27.16 -3.96 23.78
CA SER A 179 26.23 -3.63 24.86
C SER A 179 25.11 -2.71 24.36
N PRO A 180 23.82 -3.08 24.51
CA PRO A 180 22.69 -2.23 24.13
C PRO A 180 22.31 -1.19 25.20
N ALA A 181 23.00 -1.15 26.35
CA ALA A 181 22.62 -0.29 27.46
C ALA A 181 22.68 1.20 27.08
N GLY A 182 21.62 1.95 27.39
CA GLY A 182 21.52 3.38 27.10
C GLY A 182 21.32 3.75 25.62
N GLN A 183 21.30 2.77 24.71
CA GLN A 183 21.16 3.04 23.28
C GLN A 183 19.71 3.22 22.83
N THR A 184 19.48 4.22 21.99
CA THR A 184 18.22 4.43 21.26
C THR A 184 18.08 3.42 20.11
N GLN A 185 16.87 3.22 19.59
CA GLN A 185 16.65 2.37 18.42
C GLN A 185 17.51 2.79 17.23
N ARG A 186 17.64 4.09 16.99
CA ARG A 186 18.48 4.64 15.91
C ARG A 186 19.96 4.28 16.10
N GLN A 187 20.49 4.45 17.31
CA GLN A 187 21.88 4.09 17.63
C GLN A 187 22.14 2.59 17.47
N MET A 188 21.17 1.74 17.86
CA MET A 188 21.28 0.31 17.65
C MET A 188 21.28 -0.05 16.16
N LEU A 189 20.44 0.61 15.35
CA LEU A 189 20.41 0.40 13.91
C LEU A 189 21.68 0.88 13.22
N LEU A 190 22.28 1.99 13.64
CA LEU A 190 23.57 2.46 13.09
C LEU A 190 24.68 1.40 13.22
N GLN A 191 24.68 0.64 14.32
CA GLN A 191 25.65 -0.43 14.55
C GLN A 191 25.32 -1.73 13.82
N LEU A 192 24.02 -2.05 13.66
CA LEU A 192 23.58 -3.30 13.04
C LEU A 192 23.46 -3.22 11.52
N ASP A 193 22.84 -2.16 11.01
CA ASP A 193 22.58 -1.93 9.59
C ASP A 193 22.16 -0.47 9.37
N ARG A 194 23.12 0.39 9.02
CA ARG A 194 22.87 1.83 8.81
C ARG A 194 21.77 2.08 7.76
N HIS A 195 21.69 1.26 6.71
CA HIS A 195 20.72 1.44 5.63
C HIS A 195 19.28 1.08 6.07
N GLU A 196 19.12 0.40 7.21
CA GLU A 196 17.81 0.18 7.83
C GLU A 196 17.14 1.49 8.27
N LEU A 197 17.93 2.54 8.55
CA LEU A 197 17.38 3.86 8.86
C LEU A 197 16.74 4.52 7.65
N ILE A 198 17.36 4.40 6.47
CA ILE A 198 16.80 4.88 5.20
C ILE A 198 15.50 4.13 4.89
N ARG A 199 15.51 2.79 5.04
CA ARG A 199 14.31 1.95 4.91
C ARG A 199 13.18 2.43 5.83
N THR A 200 13.49 2.66 7.10
CA THR A 200 12.53 3.10 8.12
C THR A 200 11.92 4.46 7.74
N GLY A 201 12.75 5.44 7.35
CA GLY A 201 12.28 6.75 6.91
C GLY A 201 11.39 6.69 5.66
N MET A 202 11.74 5.82 4.71
CA MET A 202 10.92 5.60 3.51
C MET A 202 9.55 4.99 3.86
N ILE A 203 9.52 3.98 4.73
CA ILE A 203 8.27 3.39 5.19
C ILE A 203 7.40 4.47 5.86
N ASP A 204 7.95 5.27 6.77
CA ASP A 204 7.22 6.33 7.44
C ASP A 204 6.66 7.36 6.44
N TYR A 205 7.44 7.77 5.43
CA TYR A 205 7.00 8.71 4.40
C TYR A 205 5.81 8.18 3.59
N PHE A 206 5.86 6.92 3.15
CA PHE A 206 4.76 6.34 2.38
C PHE A 206 3.53 6.04 3.23
N MET A 207 3.72 5.67 4.50
CA MET A 207 2.61 5.51 5.44
C MET A 207 1.95 6.84 5.78
N ALA A 208 2.72 7.93 5.90
CA ALA A 208 2.21 9.29 6.03
C ALA A 208 1.37 9.71 4.81
N MET A 209 1.74 9.27 3.60
CA MET A 209 0.94 9.46 2.38
C MET A 209 -0.33 8.61 2.33
N GLY A 210 -0.58 7.78 3.35
CA GLY A 210 -1.74 6.91 3.42
C GLY A 210 -1.64 5.67 2.55
N LYS A 211 -0.45 5.31 2.06
CA LYS A 211 -0.24 4.04 1.36
C LYS A 211 -0.35 2.86 2.34
N PRO A 212 -0.75 1.66 1.88
CA PRO A 212 -0.86 0.49 2.75
C PRO A 212 0.53 -0.02 3.16
N ALA A 213 0.61 -0.68 4.32
CA ALA A 213 1.87 -1.15 4.89
C ALA A 213 2.70 -2.07 3.95
N PRO A 214 2.10 -3.05 3.24
CA PRO A 214 2.85 -3.88 2.29
C PRO A 214 3.52 -3.07 1.16
N PHE A 215 2.86 -2.00 0.70
CA PHE A 215 3.43 -1.12 -0.32
C PHE A 215 4.60 -0.31 0.25
N ALA A 216 4.42 0.29 1.43
CA ALA A 216 5.46 1.09 2.07
C ALA A 216 6.71 0.23 2.39
N GLN A 217 6.50 -1.01 2.85
CA GLN A 217 7.55 -2.00 3.07
C GLN A 217 8.30 -2.34 1.78
N ALA A 218 7.59 -2.64 0.68
CA ALA A 218 8.23 -2.95 -0.60
C ALA A 218 9.09 -1.79 -1.13
N VAL A 219 8.62 -0.55 -1.01
CA VAL A 219 9.40 0.63 -1.40
C VAL A 219 10.58 0.87 -0.44
N GLY A 220 10.39 0.64 0.86
CA GLY A 220 11.47 0.70 1.84
C GLY A 220 12.57 -0.33 1.59
N ASP A 221 12.20 -1.55 1.21
CA ASP A 221 13.14 -2.62 0.85
C ASP A 221 13.94 -2.25 -0.40
N LEU A 222 13.29 -1.71 -1.43
CA LEU A 222 13.97 -1.21 -2.63
C LEU A 222 14.94 -0.06 -2.29
N ALA A 223 14.48 0.92 -1.49
CA ALA A 223 15.31 2.04 -1.07
C ALA A 223 16.55 1.57 -0.29
N LYS A 224 16.39 0.54 0.56
CA LYS A 224 17.52 -0.08 1.27
C LYS A 224 18.52 -0.70 0.31
N GLN A 225 18.05 -1.35 -0.77
CA GLN A 225 18.93 -1.90 -1.80
C GLN A 225 19.67 -0.78 -2.53
N PHE A 226 18.98 0.27 -2.97
CA PHE A 226 19.61 1.44 -3.58
C PHE A 226 20.65 2.09 -2.66
N ALA A 227 20.34 2.24 -1.38
CA ALA A 227 21.28 2.82 -0.42
C ALA A 227 22.56 1.99 -0.29
N ARG A 228 22.46 0.65 -0.34
CA ARG A 228 23.63 -0.25 -0.31
C ARG A 228 24.45 -0.17 -1.59
N GLU A 229 23.81 -0.23 -2.75
CA GLU A 229 24.48 -0.21 -4.06
C GLU A 229 25.17 1.13 -4.34
N LEU A 230 24.58 2.23 -3.88
CA LEU A 230 25.13 3.58 -4.03
C LEU A 230 26.05 4.00 -2.87
N ASP A 231 26.24 3.13 -1.88
CA ASP A 231 26.96 3.41 -0.64
C ASP A 231 26.55 4.74 0.03
N VAL A 232 25.24 4.92 0.21
CA VAL A 232 24.68 6.18 0.73
C VAL A 232 25.03 6.34 2.21
N GLU A 233 25.84 7.37 2.51
CA GLU A 233 26.18 7.75 3.86
C GLU A 233 25.06 8.53 4.57
N LEU A 234 24.79 8.19 5.83
CA LEU A 234 23.84 8.90 6.67
C LEU A 234 24.44 10.22 7.16
N GLN A 235 23.61 11.26 7.18
CA GLN A 235 24.01 12.62 7.56
C GLN A 235 23.16 13.14 8.70
N ASP A 236 23.83 13.58 9.77
CA ASP A 236 23.18 14.34 10.84
C ASP A 236 23.18 15.83 10.49
N ASP A 237 22.19 16.21 9.68
CA ASP A 237 22.01 17.57 9.17
C ASP A 237 21.26 18.50 10.15
N ARG A 238 20.95 18.01 11.36
CA ARG A 238 20.17 18.76 12.37
C ARG A 238 20.98 19.87 13.04
N GLN A 239 22.31 19.79 13.01
CA GLN A 239 23.21 20.77 13.63
C GLN A 239 23.94 21.69 12.63
N GLY A 240 23.51 21.71 11.36
CA GLY A 240 23.92 22.76 10.43
C GLY A 240 25.17 22.48 9.59
N MET A 241 25.66 21.25 9.51
CA MET A 241 26.67 20.86 8.51
C MET A 241 26.22 19.62 7.75
N ALA A 242 25.49 19.85 6.65
CA ALA A 242 25.50 18.85 5.58
C ALA A 242 26.95 18.75 5.09
N SER A 243 27.50 17.54 5.05
CA SER A 243 28.86 17.31 4.55
C SER A 243 29.00 17.94 3.16
N LEU A 244 30.07 18.70 2.91
CA LEU A 244 30.36 19.27 1.59
C LEU A 244 30.51 18.19 0.50
N PHE A 245 30.66 16.93 0.90
CA PHE A 245 30.83 15.76 0.05
C PHE A 245 29.62 14.83 0.05
N ALA A 246 28.52 15.25 0.68
CA ALA A 246 27.24 14.55 0.62
C ALA A 246 26.78 14.39 -0.84
N PRO A 247 26.22 13.23 -1.24
CA PRO A 247 25.51 13.15 -2.50
C PRO A 247 24.43 14.23 -2.51
N GLN A 248 24.41 15.06 -3.57
CA GLN A 248 23.46 16.17 -3.70
C GLN A 248 22.04 15.60 -3.81
N ALA A 249 21.39 15.43 -2.65
CA ALA A 249 19.96 15.17 -2.61
C ALA A 249 19.24 16.37 -3.22
N ASN A 250 18.23 16.11 -4.04
CA ASN A 250 17.48 17.18 -4.67
C ASN A 250 16.80 18.08 -3.62
N ASP A 251 17.24 19.33 -3.50
CA ASP A 251 16.73 20.31 -2.53
C ASP A 251 15.20 20.47 -2.55
N GLY A 252 14.59 20.32 -3.73
CA GLY A 252 13.14 20.36 -3.88
C GLY A 252 12.45 19.23 -3.14
N ILE A 253 13.02 18.02 -3.20
CA ILE A 253 12.50 16.82 -2.53
C ILE A 253 12.76 16.91 -1.02
N VAL A 254 13.92 17.43 -0.61
CA VAL A 254 14.22 17.67 0.81
C VAL A 254 13.19 18.62 1.42
N ARG A 255 12.90 19.74 0.73
CA ARG A 255 11.86 20.68 1.14
C ARG A 255 10.48 20.03 1.15
N GLU A 256 10.17 19.19 0.16
CA GLU A 256 8.90 18.44 0.09
C GLU A 256 8.70 17.54 1.32
N ILE A 257 9.73 16.81 1.74
CA ILE A 257 9.67 15.91 2.90
C ILE A 257 9.57 16.72 4.20
N ARG A 258 10.39 17.77 4.36
CA ARG A 258 10.41 18.58 5.58
C ARG A 258 9.13 19.40 5.77
N ASN A 259 8.60 19.98 4.69
CA ASN A 259 7.39 20.80 4.70
C ASN A 259 6.14 19.98 4.32
N TYR A 260 6.14 18.70 4.66
CA TYR A 260 5.19 17.70 4.18
C TYR A 260 3.72 18.17 4.09
N GLU A 261 3.20 18.17 2.86
CA GLU A 261 1.78 18.39 2.55
C GLU A 261 1.17 17.09 1.98
N PRO A 262 0.30 16.38 2.73
CA PRO A 262 -0.17 15.05 2.35
C PRO A 262 -0.85 14.99 0.98
N GLN A 263 -1.65 16.01 0.65
CA GLN A 263 -2.39 16.09 -0.62
C GLN A 263 -1.45 16.29 -1.82
N ARG A 264 -0.38 17.07 -1.64
CA ARG A 264 0.59 17.38 -2.68
C ARG A 264 1.53 16.20 -2.93
N ALA A 265 2.00 15.53 -1.88
CA ALA A 265 2.84 14.34 -1.98
C ALA A 265 2.10 13.17 -2.66
N ALA A 266 0.83 12.94 -2.29
CA ALA A 266 0.00 11.90 -2.92
C ALA A 266 -0.30 12.20 -4.40
N ALA A 267 -0.53 13.48 -4.74
CA ALA A 267 -0.72 13.91 -6.13
C ALA A 267 0.57 13.75 -6.96
N ALA A 268 1.72 14.18 -6.43
CA ALA A 268 3.02 14.05 -7.11
C ALA A 268 3.38 12.59 -7.38
N TRP A 269 3.14 11.68 -6.42
CA TRP A 269 3.35 10.25 -6.62
C TRP A 269 2.42 9.66 -7.70
N SER A 270 1.16 10.10 -7.74
CA SER A 270 0.16 9.60 -8.69
C SER A 270 0.38 10.12 -10.11
N GLN A 271 0.99 11.30 -10.28
CA GLN A 271 1.39 11.84 -11.58
C GLN A 271 2.64 11.18 -12.18
N ALA A 272 3.45 10.52 -11.35
CA ALA A 272 4.62 9.79 -11.79
C ALA A 272 4.30 8.40 -12.36
N GLY A 273 3.10 7.86 -12.10
CA GLY A 273 2.62 6.57 -12.61
C GLY A 273 1.69 6.73 -13.79
#